data_AF-A0A3P9HYN9-F1
#
_entry.id   AF-A0A3P9HYN9-F1
#
_cell.length_a   1.000
_cell.length_b   1.000
_cell.length_c   1.000
_cell.angle_alpha   90.00
_cell.angle_beta   90.00
_cell.angle_gamma   90.00
#
_symmetry.space_group_name_H-M   'P 1'
#
loop_
_entity.id
_entity.type
_entity.pdbx_description
1 polymer ?
#
loop_
_entity_poly.entity_id
_entity_poly.type
_entity_poly.pdbx_seq_one_letter_code
_entity_poly.pdbx_strand_id
1 'polypeptide(L)'
;MRNHVMSPLAIELIVPTLRLTLQHSRWQYCTLALVFSPFKQKEEEEEGDGSGGEMAGSRLERFGTVFSRVRDLMRSGVIQKADKPIWYDVYQVFPPKREPLYVKQQSRPAVNKKDPVPEIFYREDEVRAKFYEQYGTGPRPLDLSNPNFVSTCQRFVTKFYELRNHSDLSDSALFEETGKALLPEGVVLKRRGAVPAKSSRDAVLDWKLTDMMAELQNAASSPSTQNPAEPELPMPTQS
;
A
#
# COMPACT_ATOMS: atom_id res chain seq x y z
N MET A 1 60.58 -19.27 52.15
CA MET A 1 60.76 -20.21 51.02
C MET A 1 60.66 -19.41 49.73
N ARG A 2 61.79 -19.37 49.00
CA ARG A 2 62.06 -18.94 47.61
C ARG A 2 60.87 -18.28 46.87
N ASN A 3 60.80 -16.95 46.85
CA ASN A 3 61.35 -15.98 45.85
C ASN A 3 60.39 -15.80 44.65
N HIS A 4 59.62 -14.70 44.62
CA HIS A 4 59.88 -13.42 43.91
C HIS A 4 59.79 -13.53 42.37
N VAL A 5 58.66 -13.15 41.75
CA VAL A 5 58.33 -11.82 41.15
C VAL A 5 59.44 -11.26 40.24
N MET A 6 59.17 -11.08 38.94
CA MET A 6 59.13 -9.77 38.24
C MET A 6 59.15 -9.91 36.71
N SER A 7 58.25 -9.15 36.10
CA SER A 7 58.13 -8.67 34.72
C SER A 7 59.27 -7.69 34.33
N PRO A 8 59.13 -6.84 33.29
CA PRO A 8 59.01 -7.01 31.84
C PRO A 8 60.12 -6.21 31.10
N LEU A 9 59.99 -6.02 29.77
CA LEU A 9 60.45 -4.87 28.94
C LEU A 9 61.39 -5.17 27.75
N ALA A 10 61.12 -4.40 26.68
CA ALA A 10 62.04 -3.83 25.69
C ALA A 10 62.70 -4.80 24.68
N ILE A 11 62.39 -4.74 23.38
CA ILE A 11 62.81 -3.76 22.35
C ILE A 11 64.25 -4.03 21.86
N GLU A 12 64.41 -4.00 20.52
CA GLU A 12 65.63 -3.94 19.68
C GLU A 12 66.06 -5.28 19.04
N LEU A 13 65.80 -5.42 17.73
CA LEU A 13 66.67 -5.10 16.57
C LEU A 13 67.70 -6.21 16.29
N ILE A 14 67.82 -6.61 15.02
CA ILE A 14 69.04 -6.92 14.25
C ILE A 14 68.68 -7.83 13.05
N VAL A 15 68.70 -7.23 11.85
CA VAL A 15 68.93 -7.84 10.52
C VAL A 15 70.48 -7.95 10.39
N PRO A 16 71.18 -8.82 9.58
CA PRO A 16 70.81 -9.15 8.20
C PRO A 16 71.42 -10.43 7.52
N THR A 17 71.07 -10.61 6.23
CA THR A 17 71.82 -11.19 5.09
C THR A 17 72.32 -12.65 5.12
N LEU A 18 71.83 -13.47 4.17
CA LEU A 18 72.70 -14.30 3.32
C LEU A 18 72.18 -14.36 1.88
N ARG A 19 73.06 -13.96 0.97
CA ARG A 19 73.00 -13.97 -0.50
C ARG A 19 73.38 -15.37 -0.98
N LEU A 20 72.72 -15.90 -2.01
CA LEU A 20 73.37 -16.79 -2.97
C LEU A 20 72.70 -16.70 -4.35
N THR A 21 73.58 -16.77 -5.34
CA THR A 21 73.47 -16.30 -6.73
C THR A 21 73.44 -17.46 -7.72
N LEU A 22 73.20 -17.12 -9.00
CA LEU A 22 73.47 -17.79 -10.30
C LEU A 22 72.20 -18.25 -11.03
N GLN A 23 71.74 -17.55 -12.08
CA GLN A 23 72.23 -17.43 -13.48
C GLN A 23 71.92 -18.62 -14.42
N HIS A 24 71.04 -18.29 -15.38
CA HIS A 24 71.12 -18.53 -16.84
C HIS A 24 70.71 -19.88 -17.45
N SER A 25 69.66 -19.83 -18.29
CA SER A 25 69.62 -20.19 -19.74
C SER A 25 68.15 -20.29 -20.18
N ARG A 26 67.53 -19.33 -20.89
CA ARG A 26 67.56 -19.04 -22.35
C ARG A 26 67.12 -20.20 -23.26
N TRP A 27 65.82 -20.21 -23.60
CA TRP A 27 65.18 -20.69 -24.83
C TRP A 27 63.96 -19.76 -25.00
N GLN A 28 63.92 -18.71 -25.82
CA GLN A 28 64.00 -18.60 -27.28
C GLN A 28 62.99 -19.47 -28.06
N TYR A 29 61.93 -18.76 -28.49
CA TYR A 29 61.02 -19.00 -29.63
C TYR A 29 59.91 -20.06 -29.53
N CYS A 30 58.67 -19.58 -29.33
CA CYS A 30 57.52 -20.01 -30.12
C CYS A 30 56.48 -18.87 -30.15
N THR A 31 56.76 -17.88 -30.99
CA THR A 31 55.76 -17.01 -31.59
C THR A 31 54.88 -17.86 -32.52
N LEU A 32 53.81 -18.44 -31.97
CA LEU A 32 52.67 -18.86 -32.78
C LEU A 32 51.78 -17.63 -32.99
N ALA A 33 52.08 -16.94 -34.08
CA ALA A 33 51.15 -16.05 -34.75
C ALA A 33 49.92 -16.87 -35.13
N LEU A 34 48.87 -16.84 -34.29
CA LEU A 34 47.52 -17.04 -34.80
C LEU A 34 47.18 -15.79 -35.59
N VAL A 35 47.38 -15.93 -36.90
CA VAL A 35 46.93 -15.00 -37.94
C VAL A 35 45.43 -14.81 -37.75
N PHE A 36 45.06 -13.73 -37.07
CA PHE A 36 43.73 -13.17 -37.14
C PHE A 36 43.53 -12.75 -38.60
N SER A 37 42.75 -13.55 -39.33
CA SER A 37 42.40 -13.25 -40.70
C SER A 37 41.77 -11.85 -40.76
N PRO A 38 42.20 -10.97 -41.68
CA PRO A 38 41.43 -9.78 -41.97
C PRO A 38 40.17 -10.24 -42.68
N PHE A 39 39.03 -10.16 -41.99
CA PHE A 39 37.71 -10.36 -42.58
C PHE A 39 37.52 -9.22 -43.60
N LYS A 40 37.77 -9.56 -44.86
CA LYS A 40 37.74 -8.66 -46.00
C LYS A 40 36.28 -8.26 -46.22
N GLN A 41 35.91 -7.05 -45.78
CA GLN A 41 34.63 -6.45 -46.13
C GLN A 41 34.63 -6.17 -47.62
N LYS A 42 33.80 -6.93 -48.32
CA LYS A 42 33.36 -6.64 -49.67
C LYS A 42 32.23 -5.63 -49.50
N GLU A 43 32.50 -4.38 -49.84
CA GLU A 43 31.45 -3.40 -50.07
C GLU A 43 30.78 -3.80 -51.39
N GLU A 44 29.69 -4.56 -51.28
CA GLU A 44 28.71 -4.70 -52.35
C GLU A 44 27.54 -3.78 -51.98
N GLU A 45 27.43 -2.69 -52.73
CA GLU A 45 26.19 -1.95 -52.89
C GLU A 45 25.18 -2.90 -53.53
N GLU A 46 24.37 -3.57 -52.70
CA GLU A 46 23.14 -4.20 -53.19
C GLU A 46 21.93 -3.36 -52.82
N GLU A 47 21.31 -2.88 -53.91
CA GLU A 47 19.97 -2.34 -54.03
C GLU A 47 18.97 -3.37 -53.44
N GLY A 48 18.45 -3.07 -52.26
CA GLY A 48 17.61 -3.99 -51.49
C GLY A 48 16.19 -4.11 -52.03
N ASP A 49 15.95 -5.17 -52.81
CA ASP A 49 14.63 -5.75 -53.05
C ASP A 49 13.99 -6.22 -51.73
N GLY A 50 12.70 -5.94 -51.59
CA GLY A 50 11.89 -6.13 -50.39
C GLY A 50 11.63 -7.60 -50.08
N SER A 51 12.63 -8.28 -49.54
CA SER A 51 12.45 -9.58 -48.89
C SER A 51 11.99 -9.35 -47.45
N GLY A 52 10.73 -9.67 -47.16
CA GLY A 52 10.15 -9.70 -45.82
C GLY A 52 10.93 -10.64 -44.90
N GLY A 53 12.00 -10.12 -44.30
CA GLY A 53 12.89 -10.83 -43.40
C GLY A 53 12.25 -10.97 -42.03
N GLU A 54 12.03 -12.21 -41.60
CA GLU A 54 11.81 -12.50 -40.19
C GLU A 54 12.93 -11.85 -39.37
N MET A 55 12.59 -10.87 -38.53
CA MET A 55 13.59 -10.19 -37.69
C MET A 55 14.23 -11.20 -36.73
N ALA A 56 15.50 -11.52 -36.98
CA ALA A 56 16.30 -12.33 -36.09
C ALA A 56 16.40 -11.63 -34.72
N GLY A 57 15.86 -12.27 -33.68
CA GLY A 57 15.73 -11.67 -32.34
C GLY A 57 16.12 -12.63 -31.23
N SER A 58 16.54 -12.07 -30.09
CA SER A 58 16.81 -12.85 -28.88
C SER A 58 15.55 -12.97 -28.01
N ARG A 59 15.14 -14.22 -27.70
CA ARG A 59 14.04 -14.54 -26.76
C ARG A 59 14.53 -14.92 -25.37
N LEU A 60 15.78 -14.61 -25.01
CA LEU A 60 16.39 -14.95 -23.72
C LEU A 60 16.09 -13.90 -22.64
N GLU A 61 14.92 -13.97 -22.01
CA GLU A 61 14.45 -13.00 -21.02
C GLU A 61 15.25 -13.01 -19.71
N ARG A 62 15.84 -14.16 -19.36
CA ARG A 62 16.59 -14.34 -18.11
C ARG A 62 18.02 -13.83 -18.16
N PHE A 63 18.52 -13.48 -19.35
CA PHE A 63 19.92 -13.13 -19.57
C PHE A 63 20.06 -11.67 -20.01
N GLY A 64 20.63 -10.85 -19.12
CA GLY A 64 20.87 -9.42 -19.39
C GLY A 64 19.58 -8.61 -19.55
N THR A 65 19.69 -7.44 -20.19
CA THR A 65 18.56 -6.57 -20.51
C THR A 65 18.19 -6.70 -21.99
N VAL A 66 17.00 -6.24 -22.36
CA VAL A 66 16.63 -6.12 -23.77
C VAL A 66 17.62 -5.20 -24.51
N PHE A 67 18.03 -4.10 -23.87
CA PHE A 67 18.97 -3.14 -24.44
C PHE A 67 20.33 -3.75 -24.73
N SER A 68 20.93 -4.46 -23.76
CA SER A 68 22.23 -5.11 -23.96
C SER A 68 22.16 -6.17 -25.06
N ARG A 69 21.09 -6.97 -25.10
CA ARG A 69 20.90 -8.01 -26.11
C ARG A 69 20.78 -7.44 -27.52
N VAL A 70 19.97 -6.39 -27.71
CA VAL A 70 19.83 -5.75 -29.03
C VAL A 70 21.11 -5.05 -29.44
N ARG A 71 21.79 -4.36 -28.52
CA ARG A 71 23.10 -3.75 -28.78
C ARG A 71 24.11 -4.78 -29.26
N ASP A 72 24.15 -5.94 -28.62
CA ASP A 72 25.13 -6.99 -28.94
C ASP A 72 24.76 -7.71 -30.26
N LEU A 73 23.47 -7.89 -30.57
CA LEU A 73 22.98 -8.38 -31.88
C LEU A 73 23.28 -7.41 -33.04
N MET A 74 23.19 -6.10 -32.79
CA MET A 74 23.59 -5.08 -33.77
C MET A 74 25.11 -5.06 -33.99
N ARG A 75 25.89 -5.34 -32.94
CA ARG A 75 27.37 -5.40 -33.01
C ARG A 75 27.86 -6.65 -33.73
N SER A 76 27.17 -7.78 -33.59
CA SER A 76 27.50 -9.02 -34.29
C SER A 76 27.01 -9.05 -35.74
N GLY A 77 26.22 -8.05 -36.17
CA GLY A 77 25.68 -7.96 -37.53
C GLY A 77 24.46 -8.85 -37.79
N VAL A 78 23.88 -9.47 -36.75
CA VAL A 78 22.65 -10.27 -36.87
C VAL A 78 21.44 -9.38 -37.13
N ILE A 79 21.42 -8.21 -36.47
CA ILE A 79 20.48 -7.13 -36.78
C ILE A 79 21.27 -6.07 -37.54
N GLN A 80 20.84 -5.75 -38.75
CA GLN A 80 21.47 -4.67 -39.51
C GLN A 80 21.22 -3.34 -38.81
N LYS A 81 22.14 -2.37 -38.97
CA LYS A 81 21.95 -1.02 -38.41
C LYS A 81 20.73 -0.31 -38.97
N ALA A 82 20.33 -0.66 -40.20
CA ALA A 82 19.10 -0.16 -40.83
C ALA A 82 17.85 -0.69 -40.12
N ASP A 83 17.86 -1.96 -39.68
CA ASP A 83 16.75 -2.63 -38.98
C ASP A 83 16.77 -2.37 -37.46
N LYS A 84 17.36 -1.25 -37.05
CA LYS A 84 17.44 -0.86 -35.65
C LYS A 84 16.05 -0.60 -35.09
N PRO A 85 15.69 -1.17 -33.93
CA PRO A 85 14.39 -0.90 -33.32
C PRO A 85 14.20 0.58 -32.98
N ILE A 86 13.01 1.12 -33.27
CA ILE A 86 12.66 2.53 -33.08
C ILE A 86 12.92 3.01 -31.63
N TRP A 87 12.68 2.15 -30.64
CA TRP A 87 12.86 2.48 -29.23
C TRP A 87 14.33 2.56 -28.79
N TYR A 88 15.28 2.01 -29.55
CA TYR A 88 16.67 1.88 -29.12
C TYR A 88 17.34 3.24 -28.88
N ASP A 89 17.11 4.19 -29.78
CA ASP A 89 17.64 5.55 -29.65
C ASP A 89 17.06 6.27 -28.43
N VAL A 90 15.75 6.11 -28.20
CA VAL A 90 15.09 6.69 -27.03
C VAL A 90 15.70 6.13 -25.74
N TYR A 91 15.93 4.81 -25.68
CA TYR A 91 16.55 4.17 -24.52
C TYR A 91 18.00 4.62 -24.32
N GLN A 92 18.76 4.80 -25.41
CA GLN A 92 20.16 5.25 -25.35
C GLN A 92 20.29 6.67 -24.80
N VAL A 93 19.37 7.58 -25.19
CA VAL A 93 19.36 8.96 -24.73
C VAL A 93 18.80 9.07 -23.31
N PHE A 94 17.75 8.31 -22.99
CA PHE A 94 17.05 8.35 -21.71
C PHE A 94 17.02 6.96 -21.03
N PRO A 95 18.17 6.48 -20.53
CA PRO A 95 18.22 5.18 -19.85
C PRO A 95 17.43 5.20 -18.54
N PRO A 96 16.76 4.09 -18.17
CA PRO A 96 16.03 3.99 -16.91
C PRO A 96 16.98 4.01 -15.71
N LYS A 97 16.52 4.52 -14.56
CA LYS A 97 17.31 4.56 -13.30
C LYS A 97 17.80 3.18 -12.85
N ARG A 98 16.99 2.15 -13.08
CA ARG A 98 17.31 0.75 -12.80
C ARG A 98 17.15 -0.06 -14.06
N GLU A 99 18.17 -0.84 -14.39
CA GLU A 99 18.13 -1.73 -15.54
C GLU A 99 17.08 -2.86 -15.35
N PRO A 100 16.30 -3.19 -16.39
CA PRO A 100 15.27 -4.21 -16.36
C PRO A 100 15.90 -5.61 -16.44
N LEU A 101 16.61 -6.00 -15.39
CA LEU A 101 17.22 -7.32 -15.25
C LEU A 101 16.20 -8.31 -14.67
N TYR A 102 16.21 -9.53 -15.20
CA TYR A 102 15.49 -10.63 -14.59
C TYR A 102 16.08 -10.95 -13.21
N VAL A 103 15.29 -10.76 -12.16
CA VAL A 103 15.65 -11.13 -10.79
C VAL A 103 14.70 -12.21 -10.33
N LYS A 104 15.22 -13.41 -10.04
CA LYS A 104 14.41 -14.50 -9.48
C LYS A 104 13.92 -14.08 -8.10
N GLN A 105 12.61 -13.96 -7.92
CA GLN A 105 12.01 -13.69 -6.61
C GLN A 105 12.36 -14.82 -5.64
N GLN A 106 13.10 -14.49 -4.59
CA GLN A 106 13.40 -15.42 -3.51
C GLN A 106 12.23 -15.41 -2.54
N SER A 107 11.36 -16.42 -2.63
CA SER A 107 10.16 -16.55 -1.78
C SER A 107 10.46 -16.96 -0.34
N ARG A 108 11.71 -17.24 0.03
CA ARG A 108 12.02 -17.67 1.40
C ARG A 108 11.94 -16.47 2.33
N PRO A 109 10.98 -16.43 3.28
CA PRO A 109 11.00 -15.42 4.32
C PRO A 109 12.30 -15.61 5.07
N ALA A 110 13.17 -14.61 5.00
CA ALA A 110 14.37 -14.64 5.80
C ALA A 110 13.92 -14.44 7.25
N VAL A 111 13.96 -15.53 8.04
CA VAL A 111 13.41 -15.65 9.39
C VAL A 111 13.81 -14.50 10.34
N ASN A 112 14.91 -13.80 10.03
CA ASN A 112 15.45 -12.71 10.83
C ASN A 112 15.62 -11.37 10.08
N LYS A 113 15.06 -11.20 8.88
CA LYS A 113 15.11 -9.90 8.18
C LYS A 113 13.85 -9.11 8.50
N LYS A 114 14.02 -7.98 9.19
CA LYS A 114 12.97 -6.98 9.33
C LYS A 114 12.67 -6.39 7.96
N ASP A 115 11.39 -6.17 7.67
CA ASP A 115 10.99 -5.49 6.45
C ASP A 115 11.63 -4.10 6.39
N PRO A 116 12.15 -3.67 5.22
CA PRO A 116 12.83 -2.38 5.10
C PRO A 116 11.84 -1.20 5.16
N VAL A 117 10.54 -1.45 5.03
CA VAL A 117 9.50 -0.42 5.02
C VAL A 117 8.91 -0.32 6.43
N PRO A 118 9.07 0.83 7.13
CA PRO A 118 8.46 1.04 8.44
C PRO A 118 6.96 1.32 8.34
N GLU A 119 6.25 1.12 9.45
CA GLU A 119 4.86 1.54 9.60
C GLU A 119 4.74 3.08 9.57
N ILE A 120 3.71 3.60 8.90
CA ILE A 120 3.49 5.05 8.72
C ILE A 120 2.42 5.49 9.73
N PHE A 121 2.83 6.23 10.76
CA PHE A 121 1.94 6.85 11.74
C PHE A 121 2.21 8.33 11.87
N TYR A 122 1.14 9.10 12.04
CA TYR A 122 1.17 10.53 12.28
C TYR A 122 0.69 10.89 13.69
N ARG A 123 0.99 12.11 14.12
CA ARG A 123 0.63 12.57 15.48
C ARG A 123 -0.87 12.73 15.65
N GLU A 124 -1.57 13.08 14.58
CA GLU A 124 -3.03 13.16 14.58
C GLU A 124 -3.72 11.80 14.73
N ASP A 125 -3.03 10.70 14.43
CA ASP A 125 -3.63 9.36 14.50
C ASP A 125 -3.97 8.98 15.94
N GLU A 126 -3.27 9.52 16.93
CA GLU A 126 -3.61 9.40 18.35
C GLU A 126 -4.99 10.02 18.65
N VAL A 127 -5.29 11.18 18.04
CA VAL A 127 -6.57 11.87 18.20
C VAL A 127 -7.66 11.17 17.40
N ARG A 128 -7.35 10.70 16.19
CA ARG A 128 -8.29 9.93 15.35
C ARG A 128 -8.70 8.63 16.03
N ALA A 129 -7.76 7.93 16.67
CA ALA A 129 -8.04 6.70 17.42
C ALA A 129 -9.06 6.96 18.53
N LYS A 130 -8.82 7.98 19.37
CA LYS A 130 -9.74 8.40 20.44
C LYS A 130 -11.11 8.82 19.89
N PHE A 131 -11.14 9.55 18.78
CA PHE A 131 -12.38 9.95 18.11
C PHE A 131 -13.21 8.75 17.65
N TYR A 132 -12.60 7.78 16.98
CA TYR A 132 -13.30 6.58 16.50
C TYR A 132 -13.69 5.63 17.64
N GLU A 133 -12.93 5.60 18.73
CA GLU A 133 -13.31 4.89 19.95
C GLU A 133 -14.60 5.46 20.56
N GLN A 134 -14.68 6.79 20.70
CA GLN A 134 -15.77 7.46 21.38
C GLN A 134 -17.01 7.71 20.52
N TYR A 135 -16.85 8.11 19.26
CA TYR A 135 -17.96 8.49 18.36
C TYR A 135 -18.20 7.46 17.25
N GLY A 136 -17.20 6.67 16.89
CA GLY A 136 -17.28 5.70 15.79
C GLY A 136 -17.35 6.35 14.40
N THR A 137 -17.80 5.56 13.42
CA THR A 137 -18.04 6.05 12.07
C THR A 137 -19.29 6.92 12.08
N GLY A 138 -19.11 8.23 11.83
CA GLY A 138 -20.20 9.20 11.81
C GLY A 138 -21.24 8.91 10.71
N PRO A 139 -22.38 9.61 10.72
CA PRO A 139 -23.48 9.39 9.77
C PRO A 139 -23.13 9.79 8.33
N ARG A 140 -22.12 10.65 8.16
CA ARG A 140 -21.68 11.12 6.84
C ARG A 140 -20.69 10.12 6.24
N PRO A 141 -21.01 9.47 5.11
CA PRO A 141 -20.07 8.60 4.42
C PRO A 141 -18.85 9.40 3.92
N LEU A 142 -17.71 8.72 3.84
CA LEU A 142 -16.48 9.30 3.32
C LEU A 142 -16.54 9.31 1.78
N ASP A 143 -16.35 10.48 1.18
CA ASP A 143 -16.18 10.60 -0.26
C ASP A 143 -14.68 10.57 -0.60
N LEU A 144 -14.23 9.45 -1.18
CA LEU A 144 -12.84 9.25 -1.58
C LEU A 144 -12.57 9.74 -3.02
N SER A 145 -13.60 10.18 -3.76
CA SER A 145 -13.45 10.67 -5.13
C SER A 145 -12.91 12.11 -5.16
N ASN A 146 -13.27 12.91 -4.15
CA ASN A 146 -12.81 14.27 -4.01
C ASN A 146 -11.51 14.33 -3.17
N PRO A 147 -10.38 14.81 -3.72
CA PRO A 147 -9.11 14.87 -2.99
C PRO A 147 -9.14 15.86 -1.80
N ASN A 148 -10.05 16.84 -1.82
CA ASN A 148 -10.18 17.86 -0.78
C ASN A 148 -11.34 17.57 0.18
N PHE A 149 -11.82 16.32 0.22
CA PHE A 149 -12.90 15.95 1.13
C PHE A 149 -12.45 16.01 2.59
N VAL A 150 -13.08 16.89 3.36
CA VAL A 150 -12.83 17.00 4.79
C VAL A 150 -13.87 16.14 5.54
N SER A 151 -13.39 15.03 6.12
CA SER A 151 -14.22 14.17 6.96
C SER A 151 -14.57 14.84 8.29
N THR A 152 -15.61 14.34 8.96
CA THR A 152 -15.98 14.82 10.30
C THR A 152 -14.83 14.66 11.30
N CYS A 153 -14.12 13.53 11.23
CA CYS A 153 -12.94 13.28 12.05
C CYS A 153 -11.80 14.26 11.71
N GLN A 154 -11.62 14.59 10.43
CA GLN A 154 -10.61 15.58 10.03
C GLN A 154 -10.95 16.99 10.55
N ARG A 155 -12.21 17.43 10.48
CA ARG A 155 -12.65 18.70 11.09
C ARG A 155 -12.37 18.71 12.59
N PHE A 156 -12.60 17.59 13.26
CA PHE A 156 -12.32 17.44 14.69
C PHE A 156 -10.83 17.60 14.99
N VAL A 157 -9.97 16.90 14.26
CA VAL A 157 -8.52 17.00 14.41
C VAL A 157 -8.03 18.42 14.15
N THR A 158 -8.50 19.09 13.10
CA THR A 158 -8.12 20.47 12.80
C THR A 158 -8.47 21.40 13.96
N LYS A 159 -9.70 21.32 14.49
CA LYS A 159 -10.14 22.13 15.63
C LYS A 159 -9.38 21.80 16.91
N PHE A 160 -9.05 20.52 17.14
CA PHE A 160 -8.25 20.09 18.28
C PHE A 160 -6.87 20.76 18.28
N TYR A 161 -6.18 20.80 17.13
CA TYR A 161 -4.88 21.47 17.03
C TYR A 161 -5.00 23.00 17.07
N GLU A 162 -6.05 23.59 16.50
CA GLU A 162 -6.32 25.02 16.67
C GLU A 162 -6.43 25.39 18.16
N LEU A 163 -7.25 24.66 18.93
CA LEU A 163 -7.42 24.89 20.36
C LEU A 163 -6.13 24.58 21.14
N ARG A 164 -5.37 23.56 20.74
CA ARG A 164 -4.07 23.25 21.35
C ARG A 164 -3.06 24.39 21.24
N ASN A 165 -3.10 25.14 20.13
CA ASN A 165 -2.21 26.27 19.93
C ASN A 165 -2.64 27.51 20.75
N HIS A 166 -3.92 27.61 21.10
CA HIS A 166 -4.47 28.73 21.86
C HIS A 166 -4.62 28.47 23.36
N SER A 167 -4.57 27.21 23.79
CA SER A 167 -4.83 26.81 25.18
C SER A 167 -3.85 25.72 25.65
N ASP A 168 -3.24 25.91 26.82
CA ASP A 168 -2.36 24.93 27.48
C ASP A 168 -3.16 23.95 28.35
N LEU A 169 -4.24 23.42 27.81
CA LEU A 169 -5.09 22.46 28.51
C LEU A 169 -4.59 21.03 28.32
N SER A 170 -4.91 20.17 29.29
CA SER A 170 -4.65 18.73 29.15
C SER A 170 -5.42 18.13 27.98
N ASP A 171 -4.83 17.15 27.27
CA ASP A 171 -5.41 16.51 26.08
C ASP A 171 -6.85 16.02 26.27
N SER A 172 -7.21 15.56 27.47
CA SER A 172 -8.55 15.09 27.80
C SER A 172 -9.57 16.23 27.87
N ALA A 173 -9.22 17.33 28.53
CA ALA A 173 -10.06 18.52 28.59
C ALA A 173 -10.21 19.16 27.20
N LEU A 174 -9.11 19.25 26.46
CA LEU A 174 -9.07 19.79 25.11
C LEU A 174 -9.97 19.00 24.14
N PHE A 175 -10.02 17.68 24.29
CA PHE A 175 -10.87 16.82 23.48
C PHE A 175 -12.37 17.11 23.69
N GLU A 176 -12.79 17.24 24.95
CA GLU A 176 -14.19 17.56 25.30
C GLU A 176 -14.56 19.00 24.87
N GLU A 177 -13.65 19.95 24.99
CA GLU A 177 -13.83 21.31 24.48
C GLU A 177 -13.95 21.36 22.96
N THR A 178 -13.12 20.59 22.26
CA THR A 178 -13.20 20.45 20.80
C THR A 178 -14.57 19.91 20.39
N GLY A 179 -15.09 18.90 21.10
CA GLY A 179 -16.43 18.38 20.89
C GLY A 179 -17.51 19.45 21.04
N LYS A 180 -17.43 20.28 22.10
CA LYS A 180 -18.36 21.40 22.34
C LYS A 180 -18.25 22.48 21.27
N ALA A 181 -17.04 22.79 20.80
CA ALA A 181 -16.79 23.80 19.77
C ALA A 181 -17.32 23.41 18.38
N LEU A 182 -17.45 22.11 18.09
CA LEU A 182 -17.96 21.60 16.81
C LEU A 182 -19.49 21.53 16.72
N LEU A 183 -20.19 21.49 17.86
CA LEU A 183 -21.65 21.52 17.91
C LEU A 183 -22.26 22.77 17.26
N PRO A 184 -21.79 24.02 17.53
CA PRO A 184 -22.30 25.21 16.85
C PRO A 184 -21.98 25.24 15.36
N GLU A 185 -20.94 24.53 14.90
CA GLU A 185 -20.63 24.37 13.47
C GLU A 185 -21.51 23.33 12.75
N GLY A 186 -22.53 22.80 13.43
CA GLY A 186 -23.49 21.84 12.88
C GLY A 186 -22.95 20.42 12.73
N VAL A 187 -21.85 20.07 13.41
CA VAL A 187 -21.31 18.70 13.38
C VAL A 187 -22.05 17.82 14.38
N VAL A 188 -22.69 16.77 13.87
CA VAL A 188 -23.38 15.78 14.71
C VAL A 188 -22.37 14.75 15.24
N LEU A 189 -22.04 14.85 16.53
CA LEU A 189 -21.19 13.89 17.25
C LEU A 189 -22.08 13.01 18.13
N LYS A 190 -22.30 11.75 17.71
CA LYS A 190 -23.05 10.76 18.50
C LYS A 190 -22.07 9.82 19.19
N ARG A 191 -22.05 9.82 20.53
CA ARG A 191 -21.21 8.92 21.31
C ARG A 191 -21.67 7.47 21.11
N ARG A 192 -20.73 6.58 20.82
CA ARG A 192 -20.94 5.14 20.70
C ARG A 192 -21.38 4.59 22.06
N GLY A 193 -22.53 3.91 22.10
CA GLY A 193 -23.10 3.40 23.35
C GLY A 193 -23.91 4.42 24.17
N ALA A 194 -24.03 5.68 23.73
CA ALA A 194 -25.06 6.55 24.28
C ALA A 194 -26.42 6.01 23.84
N VAL A 195 -27.16 5.43 24.80
CA VAL A 195 -28.61 5.27 24.67
C VAL A 195 -29.10 6.65 24.24
N PRO A 196 -29.86 6.79 23.12
CA PRO A 196 -30.46 8.07 22.82
C PRO A 196 -31.18 8.47 24.10
N ALA A 197 -30.77 9.58 24.72
CA ALA A 197 -31.55 10.18 25.78
C ALA A 197 -32.97 10.09 25.26
N LYS A 198 -33.86 9.40 25.99
CA LYS A 198 -35.26 9.26 25.61
C LYS A 198 -35.72 10.70 25.45
N SER A 199 -35.61 11.23 24.24
CA SER A 199 -36.20 12.48 23.83
C SER A 199 -37.62 12.24 24.20
N SER A 200 -38.07 12.92 25.27
CA SER A 200 -39.43 12.90 25.79
C SER A 200 -40.36 12.42 24.69
N ARG A 201 -40.57 11.10 24.59
CA ARG A 201 -41.58 10.58 23.69
C ARG A 201 -42.78 10.96 24.49
N ASP A 202 -43.41 12.04 24.04
CA ASP A 202 -44.38 12.84 24.77
C ASP A 202 -45.12 11.92 25.72
N ALA A 203 -44.98 12.13 27.03
CA ALA A 203 -45.64 11.27 28.01
C ALA A 203 -47.12 11.11 27.63
N VAL A 204 -47.73 12.14 27.04
CA VAL A 204 -49.05 12.16 26.42
C VAL A 204 -49.30 11.04 25.39
N LEU A 205 -48.35 10.75 24.50
CA LEU A 205 -48.46 9.66 23.52
C LEU A 205 -48.42 8.29 24.21
N ASP A 206 -47.56 8.12 25.22
CA ASP A 206 -47.52 6.89 26.02
C ASP A 206 -48.83 6.71 26.81
N TRP A 207 -49.34 7.77 27.45
CA TRP A 207 -50.64 7.78 28.13
C TRP A 207 -51.78 7.43 27.18
N LYS A 208 -51.80 8.04 25.97
CA LYS A 208 -52.84 7.80 24.97
C LYS A 208 -52.82 6.37 24.42
N LEU A 209 -51.65 5.79 24.23
CA LEU A 209 -51.50 4.39 23.86
C LEU A 209 -52.04 3.47 24.96
N THR A 210 -51.73 3.79 26.22
CA THR A 210 -52.18 3.02 27.39
C THR A 210 -53.70 3.04 27.51
N ASP A 211 -54.32 4.20 27.32
CA ASP A 211 -55.77 4.41 27.35
C ASP A 211 -56.49 3.62 26.24
N MET A 212 -56.00 3.72 25.00
CA MET A 212 -56.55 2.94 23.87
C MET A 212 -56.45 1.42 24.09
N MET A 213 -55.39 0.93 24.75
CA MET A 213 -55.26 -0.49 25.06
C MET A 213 -56.23 -0.96 26.16
N ALA A 214 -56.44 -0.13 27.19
CA ALA A 214 -57.41 -0.41 28.24
C ALA A 214 -58.85 -0.43 27.69
N GLU A 215 -59.15 0.46 26.75
CA GLU A 215 -60.47 0.53 26.09
C GLU A 215 -60.75 -0.73 25.25
N LEU A 216 -59.76 -1.26 24.53
CA LEU A 216 -59.89 -2.53 23.80
C LEU A 216 -60.07 -3.74 24.72
N GLN A 217 -59.42 -3.76 25.88
CA GLN A 217 -59.58 -4.84 26.87
C GLN A 217 -60.96 -4.79 27.56
N ASN A 218 -61.49 -3.59 27.81
CA ASN A 218 -62.84 -3.43 28.34
C ASN A 218 -63.91 -3.76 27.27
N ALA A 219 -63.70 -3.39 26.01
CA ALA A 219 -64.61 -3.77 24.92
C ALA A 219 -64.70 -5.30 24.74
N ALA A 220 -63.58 -6.02 24.91
CA ALA A 220 -63.53 -7.48 24.82
C ALA A 220 -64.21 -8.23 25.99
N SER A 221 -64.57 -7.54 27.09
CA SER A 221 -65.21 -8.14 28.26
C SER A 221 -66.71 -7.84 28.38
N SER A 222 -67.31 -7.18 27.39
CA SER A 222 -68.75 -6.99 27.32
C SER A 222 -69.43 -8.13 26.52
N PRO A 223 -70.33 -8.93 27.12
CA PRO A 223 -71.07 -9.95 26.39
C PRO A 223 -72.13 -9.31 25.49
N SER A 224 -72.02 -9.56 24.20
CA SER A 224 -73.05 -9.31 23.20
C SER A 224 -74.35 -10.04 23.55
N THR A 225 -75.46 -9.32 23.72
CA THR A 225 -76.81 -9.86 23.48
C THR A 225 -77.74 -8.72 23.10
N GLN A 226 -78.09 -8.63 21.80
CA GLN A 226 -79.46 -8.52 21.30
C GLN A 226 -79.46 -8.44 19.76
N ASN A 227 -80.08 -9.45 19.14
CA ASN A 227 -80.33 -9.56 17.70
C ASN A 227 -81.41 -8.56 17.25
N PRO A 228 -81.36 -8.02 16.01
CA PRO A 228 -82.53 -7.49 15.34
C PRO A 228 -83.23 -8.58 14.51
N ALA A 229 -84.56 -8.62 14.59
CA ALA A 229 -85.44 -9.52 13.87
C ALA A 229 -85.53 -9.17 12.37
N GLU A 230 -85.55 -10.22 11.53
CA GLU A 230 -85.70 -10.20 10.07
C GLU A 230 -87.19 -10.46 9.69
N PRO A 231 -87.77 -9.79 8.68
CA PRO A 231 -89.13 -10.07 8.22
C PRO A 231 -89.19 -11.15 7.12
N GLU A 232 -90.19 -12.02 7.24
CA GLU A 232 -90.46 -13.17 6.37
C GLU A 232 -90.86 -12.83 4.91
N LEU A 233 -90.53 -13.73 3.98
CA LEU A 233 -91.26 -13.96 2.73
C LEU A 233 -91.43 -15.48 2.44
N PRO A 234 -92.53 -15.88 1.77
CA PRO A 234 -93.14 -17.20 1.95
C PRO A 234 -92.73 -18.29 0.95
N MET A 235 -92.98 -19.53 1.41
CA MET A 235 -92.83 -20.85 0.79
C MET A 235 -93.54 -21.04 -0.57
N PRO A 236 -93.15 -22.10 -1.31
CA PRO A 236 -94.12 -22.93 -2.00
C PRO A 236 -94.00 -24.41 -1.63
N THR A 237 -95.10 -24.98 -1.15
CA THR A 237 -95.37 -26.43 -1.12
C THR A 237 -95.72 -26.91 -2.53
N GLN A 238 -95.15 -28.05 -2.93
CA GLN A 238 -95.45 -28.75 -4.18
C GLN A 238 -96.78 -29.50 -4.08
N SER A 239 -97.76 -29.12 -4.91
CA SER A 239 -98.66 -29.95 -5.75
C SER A 239 -99.90 -29.15 -6.13
#